data_AF-A0A6L9QT20-F1
#
_entry.id   AF-A0A6L9QT20-F1
#
_cell.length_a   1.000
_cell.length_b   1.000
_cell.length_c   1.000
_cell.angle_alpha   90.00
_cell.angle_beta   90.00
_cell.angle_gamma   90.00
#
_symmetry.space_group_name_H-M   'P 1'
#
loop_
_entity.id
_entity.type
_entity.pdbx_description
1 polymer ?
#
loop_
_entity_poly.entity_id
_entity_poly.type
_entity_poly.pdbx_seq_one_letter_code
_entity_poly.pdbx_strand_id
1 'polypeptide(L)'
;MSDWVEVRRGGYHDSVTLMRVSRQLAERPGVTGAMVAMATELNREMFARMGFGVPDGAGPDDLVVAIRVDGDGLDEAREAVDGLLREASRP
;
A
#
# COMPACT_ATOMS: atom_id res chain seq x y z
N MET A 1 0.08 -15.74 8.69
CA MET A 1 0.21 -14.27 8.53
C MET A 1 1.57 -13.88 8.00
N SER A 2 1.58 -13.14 6.88
CA SER A 2 2.79 -12.65 6.21
C SER A 2 2.63 -11.16 5.86
N ASP A 3 3.67 -10.38 6.13
CA ASP A 3 3.73 -8.95 5.81
C ASP A 3 4.60 -8.72 4.58
N TRP A 4 4.17 -7.78 3.75
CA TRP A 4 4.94 -7.29 2.62
C TRP A 4 4.84 -5.77 2.57
N VAL A 5 6.00 -5.11 2.54
CA VAL A 5 6.11 -3.67 2.41
C VAL A 5 7.05 -3.35 1.25
N GLU A 6 6.57 -2.54 0.30
CA GLU A 6 7.32 -2.08 -0.86
C GLU A 6 7.32 -0.55 -0.91
N VAL A 7 8.49 0.02 -1.22
CA VAL A 7 8.65 1.45 -1.49
C VAL A 7 8.87 1.63 -2.99
N ARG A 8 7.98 2.36 -3.64
CA ARG A 8 8.06 2.69 -5.07
C ARG A 8 8.47 4.15 -5.22
N ARG A 9 9.62 4.36 -5.88
CA ARG A 9 10.19 5.69 -6.13
C ARG A 9 9.52 6.31 -7.36
N GLY A 10 9.07 7.56 -7.21
CA GLY A 10 8.52 8.34 -8.31
C GLY A 10 7.08 7.97 -8.67
N GLY A 11 6.23 8.99 -8.74
CA GLY A 11 4.79 8.84 -9.04
C GLY A 11 3.95 9.45 -7.93
N TYR A 12 3.51 10.69 -8.15
CA TYR A 12 2.52 11.31 -7.28
C TYR A 12 1.15 10.74 -7.58
N HIS A 13 0.45 10.31 -6.53
CA HIS A 13 -0.97 9.98 -6.58
C HIS A 13 -1.68 10.86 -5.55
N ASP A 14 -2.89 11.33 -5.87
CA ASP A 14 -3.69 12.04 -4.90
C ASP A 14 -4.15 11.12 -3.77
N SER A 15 -4.40 11.69 -2.59
CA SER A 15 -4.76 10.93 -1.40
C SER A 15 -6.07 10.15 -1.55
N VAL A 16 -7.04 10.67 -2.30
CA VAL A 16 -8.35 10.02 -2.48
C VAL A 16 -8.18 8.75 -3.32
N THR A 17 -7.38 8.81 -4.38
CA THR A 17 -6.97 7.65 -5.17
C THR A 17 -6.34 6.59 -4.26
N LEU A 18 -5.32 6.96 -3.48
CA LEU A 18 -4.62 6.01 -2.62
C LEU A 18 -5.51 5.41 -1.52
N MET A 19 -6.45 6.18 -0.97
CA MET A 19 -7.47 5.68 -0.04
C MET A 19 -8.39 4.65 -0.70
N ARG A 20 -8.84 4.86 -1.95
CA ARG A 20 -9.65 3.87 -2.68
C ARG A 20 -8.87 2.61 -2.98
N VAL A 21 -7.61 2.72 -3.38
CA VAL A 21 -6.73 1.56 -3.62
C VAL A 21 -6.55 0.76 -2.33
N SER A 22 -6.23 1.43 -1.21
CA SER A 22 -6.07 0.79 0.10
C SER A 22 -7.32 0.02 0.53
N ARG A 23 -8.50 0.62 0.35
CA ARG A 23 -9.78 -0.02 0.67
C ARG A 23 -10.03 -1.26 -0.20
N GLN A 24 -9.86 -1.13 -1.51
CA GLN A 24 -10.07 -2.25 -2.43
C GLN A 24 -9.12 -3.42 -2.16
N LEU A 25 -7.87 -3.14 -1.74
CA LEU A 25 -6.93 -4.18 -1.31
C LEU A 25 -7.39 -4.85 -0.01
N ALA A 26 -7.86 -4.08 0.97
CA ALA A 26 -8.33 -4.61 2.25
C ALA A 26 -9.60 -5.49 2.11
N GLU A 27 -10.38 -5.31 1.04
CA GLU A 27 -11.57 -6.12 0.74
C GLU A 27 -11.22 -7.46 0.04
N ARG A 28 -9.95 -7.70 -0.32
CA ARG A 28 -9.56 -8.94 -1.02
C ARG A 28 -9.50 -10.14 -0.06
N PRO A 29 -9.81 -11.36 -0.55
CA PRO A 29 -9.68 -12.59 0.23
C PRO A 29 -8.26 -12.75 0.80
N GLY A 30 -8.18 -13.13 2.07
CA GLY A 30 -6.91 -13.37 2.77
C GLY A 30 -6.18 -12.09 3.24
N VAL A 31 -6.56 -10.89 2.76
CA VAL A 31 -5.96 -9.64 3.24
C VAL A 31 -6.53 -9.27 4.60
N THR A 32 -5.66 -9.11 5.59
CA THR A 32 -6.02 -8.72 6.97
C THR A 32 -5.52 -7.32 7.33
N GLY A 33 -4.71 -6.71 6.48
CA GLY A 33 -4.36 -5.30 6.55
C GLY A 33 -3.77 -4.81 5.23
N ALA A 34 -4.19 -3.64 4.76
CA ALA A 34 -3.62 -3.02 3.56
C ALA A 34 -3.61 -1.50 3.69
N MET A 35 -2.51 -0.88 3.27
CA MET A 35 -2.39 0.56 3.16
C MET A 35 -1.45 0.92 2.00
N VAL A 36 -1.90 1.84 1.16
CA VAL A 36 -1.10 2.46 0.12
C VAL A 36 -1.13 3.97 0.37
N ALA A 37 0.03 4.57 0.56
CA ALA A 37 0.13 5.99 0.89
C ALA A 37 1.52 6.55 0.54
N MET A 38 1.59 7.84 0.27
CA MET A 38 2.87 8.57 0.17
C MET A 38 3.58 8.54 1.53
N ALA A 39 4.90 8.41 1.57
CA ALA A 39 5.68 8.22 2.81
C ALA A 39 5.90 9.53 3.61
N THR A 40 4.88 10.38 3.68
CA THR A 40 4.84 11.55 4.55
C THR A 40 4.92 11.14 6.02
N GLU A 41 5.32 12.07 6.90
CA GLU A 41 5.44 11.81 8.33
C GLU A 41 4.13 11.26 8.93
N LEU A 42 3.00 11.90 8.63
CA LEU A 42 1.67 11.45 9.07
C LEU A 42 1.37 10.01 8.63
N ASN A 43 1.65 9.66 7.37
CA ASN A 43 1.36 8.33 6.86
C ASN A 43 2.30 7.27 7.44
N ARG A 44 3.56 7.61 7.75
CA ARG A 44 4.49 6.70 8.46
C ARG A 44 3.99 6.32 9.84
N GLU A 45 3.45 7.29 10.59
CA GLU A 45 2.82 6.99 11.87
C GLU A 45 1.65 6.02 11.70
N MET A 46 0.85 6.19 10.64
CA MET A 46 -0.27 5.30 10.33
C MET A 46 0.21 3.89 9.99
N PHE A 47 1.23 3.73 9.14
CA PHE A 47 1.85 2.42 8.88
C PHE A 47 2.34 1.77 10.17
N ALA A 48 3.03 2.53 11.04
CA ALA A 48 3.51 2.03 12.32
C ALA A 48 2.38 1.60 13.26
N ARG A 49 1.27 2.37 13.34
CA ARG A 49 0.07 2.01 14.12
C ARG A 49 -0.58 0.71 13.62
N MET A 50 -0.50 0.42 12.33
CA MET A 50 -0.96 -0.85 11.72
C MET A 50 0.05 -2.00 11.92
N GLY A 51 1.22 -1.71 12.48
CA GLY A 51 2.30 -2.66 12.69
C GLY A 51 3.15 -2.94 11.45
N PHE A 52 3.13 -2.06 10.46
CA PHE A 52 4.00 -2.14 9.28
C PHE A 52 5.28 -1.33 9.48
N GLY A 53 6.42 -1.94 9.14
CA GLY A 53 7.71 -1.26 9.10
C GLY A 53 7.97 -0.64 7.73
N VAL A 54 7.98 0.69 7.64
CA VAL A 54 8.39 1.40 6.41
C VAL A 54 9.93 1.46 6.37
N PRO A 55 10.59 1.06 5.27
CA PRO A 55 12.04 1.15 5.14
C PRO A 55 12.60 2.55 5.40
N ASP A 56 13.73 2.59 6.10
CA ASP A 56 14.50 3.82 6.30
C ASP A 56 14.94 4.40 4.94
N GLY A 57 14.85 5.71 4.78
CA GLY A 57 15.24 6.41 3.55
C GLY A 57 14.17 6.50 2.46
N ALA A 58 12.96 5.97 2.67
CA ALA A 58 11.80 6.48 1.93
C ALA A 58 11.66 7.99 2.23
N GLY A 59 11.27 8.79 1.26
CA GLY A 59 10.97 10.22 1.38
C GLY A 59 9.48 10.50 1.21
N PRO A 60 9.01 11.72 1.50
CA PRO A 60 7.58 12.07 1.41
C PRO A 60 6.97 11.87 0.01
N ASP A 61 7.80 11.88 -1.04
CA ASP A 61 7.39 11.68 -2.44
C ASP A 61 7.41 10.20 -2.89
N ASP A 62 7.75 9.28 -1.98
CA ASP A 62 7.74 7.85 -2.30
C ASP A 62 6.40 7.22 -1.93
N LEU A 63 5.91 6.34 -2.79
CA LEU A 63 4.74 5.54 -2.52
C LEU A 63 5.15 4.34 -1.67
N VAL A 64 4.44 4.10 -0.57
CA VAL A 64 4.58 2.90 0.25
C VAL A 64 3.34 2.04 0.07
N VAL A 65 3.56 0.76 -0.22
CA VAL A 65 2.53 -0.27 -0.30
C VAL A 65 2.79 -1.24 0.84
N ALA A 66 1.83 -1.41 1.75
CA ALA A 66 1.92 -2.37 2.83
C ALA A 66 0.71 -3.30 2.80
N ILE A 67 0.96 -4.62 2.84
CA ILE A 67 -0.06 -5.67 2.80
C ILE A 67 0.29 -6.72 3.85
N ARG A 68 -0.72 -7.14 4.62
CA ARG A 68 -0.69 -8.29 5.52
C ARG A 68 -1.74 -9.28 5.04
N VAL A 69 -1.32 -10.52 4.80
CA VAL A 69 -2.23 -11.62 4.43
C VAL A 69 -2.20 -12.73 5.46
N ASP A 70 -3.30 -13.48 5.57
CA ASP A 70 -3.33 -14.74 6.29
C ASP A 70 -3.59 -15.91 5.33
N GLY A 71 -2.64 -16.84 5.27
CA GLY A 71 -2.60 -17.93 4.29
C GLY A 71 -1.97 -17.51 2.97
N ASP A 72 -2.47 -18.10 1.89
CA ASP A 72 -2.03 -17.83 0.52
C ASP A 72 -2.89 -16.69 -0.06
N GLY A 73 -2.27 -15.77 -0.82
CA GLY A 73 -2.97 -14.57 -1.32
C GLY A 73 -2.08 -13.34 -1.51
N LEU A 74 -0.81 -13.41 -1.09
CA LEU A 74 0.10 -12.29 -1.20
C LEU A 74 0.37 -11.91 -2.66
N ASP A 75 0.56 -12.90 -3.54
CA ASP A 75 0.87 -12.63 -4.95
C ASP A 75 -0.32 -12.03 -5.69
N GLU A 76 -1.54 -12.52 -5.44
CA GLU A 76 -2.77 -11.93 -5.98
C GLU A 76 -3.03 -10.52 -5.44
N ALA A 77 -2.66 -10.25 -4.18
CA ALA A 77 -2.75 -8.90 -3.61
C ALA A 77 -1.71 -7.96 -4.24
N ARG A 78 -0.49 -8.43 -4.50
CA ARG A 78 0.57 -7.65 -5.18
C ARG A 78 0.18 -7.32 -6.62
N GLU A 79 -0.36 -8.28 -7.37
CA GLU A 79 -0.86 -8.04 -8.72
C GLU A 79 -2.01 -7.03 -8.72
N ALA A 80 -2.90 -7.10 -7.72
CA ALA A 80 -4.00 -6.16 -7.58
C ALA A 80 -3.55 -4.72 -7.34
N VAL A 81 -2.50 -4.49 -6.53
CA VAL A 81 -1.91 -3.16 -6.33
C VAL A 81 -1.57 -2.53 -7.68
N ASP A 82 -0.87 -3.29 -8.53
CA ASP A 82 -0.43 -2.80 -9.83
C ASP A 82 -1.61 -2.49 -10.76
N GLY A 83 -2.63 -3.34 -10.76
CA GLY A 83 -3.87 -3.11 -11.52
C GLY A 83 -4.60 -1.85 -11.09
N LEU A 84 -4.82 -1.70 -9.77
CA LEU A 84 -5.54 -0.58 -9.18
C LEU A 84 -4.81 0.77 -9.40
N LEU A 85 -3.48 0.79 -9.23
CA LEU A 85 -2.69 2.00 -9.47
C LEU A 85 -2.65 2.37 -10.95
N ARG A 86 -2.56 1.39 -11.85
CA ARG A 86 -2.65 1.64 -13.31
C ARG A 86 -4.01 2.20 -13.70
N GLU A 87 -5.09 1.64 -13.17
CA GLU A 87 -6.45 2.11 -13.44
C GLU A 87 -6.64 3.55 -12.95
N ALA A 88 -6.18 3.86 -11.75
CA ALA A 88 -6.30 5.21 -11.19
C ALA A 88 -5.42 6.26 -11.89
N SER A 89 -4.42 5.83 -12.67
CA SER A 89 -3.56 6.72 -13.46
C SER A 89 -4.08 6.97 -14.87
N ARG A 90 -5.21 6.35 -15.26
CA ARG A 90 -5.85 6.60 -16.56
C ARG A 90 -6.60 7.94 -16.52
N PRO A 91 -6.52 8.77 -17.58
CA PRO A 91 -7.21 10.06 -17.65
C PRO A 91 -8.74 9.92 -17.74
#